data_AF-A0A7U7IAY7-F1
#
_entry.id   AF-A0A7U7IAY7-F1
#
_cell.length_a   1.000
_cell.length_b   1.000
_cell.length_c   1.000
_cell.angle_alpha   90.00
_cell.angle_beta   90.00
_cell.angle_gamma   90.00
#
_symmetry.space_group_name_H-M   'P 1'
#
loop_
_entity.id
_entity.type
_entity.pdbx_description
1 polymer ?
#
loop_
_entity_poly.entity_id
_entity_poly.type
_entity_poly.pdbx_seq_one_letter_code
_entity_poly.pdbx_strand_id
1 'polypeptide(L)'
;MKAQPSLSLHIGSLALPGYSPRDGARLAGAFERELGRLLAAQPLPSQGFHAEALQIPRFRRQPGERPELTGRRLARLIAERLGD
;
A
#
# COMPACT_ATOMS: atom_id res chain seq x y z
N MET A 1 0.18 -30.37 7.00
CA MET A 1 0.38 -28.91 7.07
C MET A 1 -0.40 -28.28 5.92
N LYS A 2 -1.37 -27.39 6.17
CA LYS A 2 -2.03 -26.66 5.07
C LYS A 2 -1.03 -25.66 4.51
N ALA A 3 -0.76 -25.70 3.19
CA ALA A 3 0.10 -24.73 2.53
C ALA A 3 -0.45 -23.32 2.78
N GLN A 4 0.39 -22.41 3.27
CA GLN A 4 0.02 -20.99 3.36
C GLN A 4 -0.16 -20.47 1.92
N PRO A 5 -1.28 -19.81 1.61
CA PRO A 5 -1.47 -19.22 0.29
C PRO A 5 -0.40 -18.16 0.04
N SER A 6 0.28 -18.25 -1.10
CA SER A 6 1.21 -17.21 -1.55
C SER A 6 0.41 -16.05 -2.14
N LEU A 7 0.50 -14.88 -1.52
CA LEU A 7 -0.08 -13.66 -2.05
C LEU A 7 0.93 -12.97 -2.98
N SER A 8 0.57 -12.78 -4.25
CA SER A 8 1.32 -11.96 -5.20
C SER A 8 0.55 -10.67 -5.47
N LEU A 9 1.09 -9.54 -5.00
CA LEU A 9 0.51 -8.22 -5.22
C LEU A 9 1.23 -7.55 -6.40
N HIS A 10 0.47 -7.22 -7.44
CA HIS A 10 0.97 -6.44 -8.58
C HIS A 10 0.35 -5.05 -8.56
N ILE A 11 1.17 -4.01 -8.36
CA ILE A 11 0.77 -2.62 -8.49
C ILE A 11 1.29 -2.14 -9.84
N GLY A 12 0.38 -1.92 -10.80
CA GLY A 12 0.78 -1.52 -12.16
C GLY A 12 1.51 -0.17 -12.16
N SER A 13 0.96 0.82 -11.48
CA SER A 13 1.63 2.12 -11.28
C SER A 13 1.13 2.79 -10.01
N LEU A 14 2.05 3.34 -9.21
CA LEU A 14 1.74 4.25 -8.12
C LEU A 14 2.26 5.64 -8.48
N ALA A 15 1.37 6.50 -8.96
CA ALA A 15 1.70 7.89 -9.25
C ALA A 15 1.24 8.77 -8.09
N LEU A 16 2.19 9.43 -7.42
CA LEU A 16 1.89 10.42 -6.40
C LEU A 16 2.44 11.78 -6.84
N PRO A 17 1.58 12.75 -7.20
CA PRO A 17 2.01 14.08 -7.62
C PRO A 17 2.90 14.75 -6.56
N GLY A 18 3.88 15.53 -7.03
CA GLY A 18 4.78 16.28 -6.15
C GLY A 18 5.99 15.51 -5.62
N TYR A 19 6.28 14.32 -6.17
CA TYR A 19 7.52 13.57 -5.95
C TYR A 19 8.39 13.58 -7.21
N SER A 20 9.71 13.70 -7.02
CA SER A 20 10.67 13.43 -8.08
C SER A 20 10.63 11.94 -8.46
N PRO A 21 11.10 11.53 -9.66
CA PRO A 21 11.14 10.10 -10.02
C PRO A 21 11.89 9.25 -8.99
N ARG A 22 13.02 9.77 -8.47
CA ARG A 22 13.82 9.11 -7.44
C ARG A 22 13.05 8.93 -6.13
N ASP A 23 12.37 9.98 -5.68
CA ASP A 23 11.61 9.91 -4.43
C ASP A 23 10.33 9.08 -4.59
N GLY A 24 9.71 9.12 -5.77
CA GLY A 24 8.60 8.25 -6.13
C GLY A 24 8.97 6.77 -6.05
N ALA A 25 10.14 6.37 -6.57
CA ALA A 25 10.62 5.00 -6.47
C ALA A 25 10.87 4.57 -5.00
N ARG A 26 11.42 5.46 -4.18
CA ARG A 26 11.63 5.20 -2.74
C ARG A 26 10.30 5.04 -2.00
N LEU A 27 9.32 5.88 -2.32
CA LEU A 27 7.95 5.79 -1.79
C LEU A 27 7.30 4.47 -2.20
N ALA A 28 7.32 4.13 -3.49
CA ALA A 28 6.72 2.92 -4.03
C ALA A 28 7.31 1.66 -3.40
N GLY A 29 8.64 1.55 -3.32
CA GLY A 29 9.28 0.41 -2.68
C GLY A 29 8.97 0.30 -1.17
N ALA A 30 8.82 1.43 -0.46
CA ALA A 30 8.42 1.41 0.94
C ALA A 30 6.94 1.03 1.13
N PHE A 31 6.08 1.47 0.20
CA PHE A 31 4.67 1.13 0.15
C PHE A 31 4.48 -0.38 -0.08
N GLU A 32 5.11 -0.94 -1.11
CA GLU A 32 5.03 -2.36 -1.47
C GLU A 32 5.44 -3.28 -0.30
N ARG A 33 6.59 -2.99 0.32
CA ARG A 33 7.09 -3.79 1.45
C ARG A 33 6.15 -3.74 2.66
N GLU A 34 5.64 -2.56 2.99
CA GLU A 34 4.73 -2.41 4.15
C GLU A 34 3.36 -3.03 3.88
N LEU A 35 2.81 -2.84 2.68
CA LEU A 35 1.54 -3.45 2.32
C LEU A 35 1.66 -4.98 2.29
N GLY A 36 2.71 -5.53 1.67
CA GLY A 36 2.97 -6.97 1.70
C GLY A 36 3.07 -7.53 3.12
N ARG A 37 3.76 -6.81 4.03
CA ARG A 37 3.84 -7.18 5.46
C ARG A 37 2.46 -7.17 6.14
N LEU A 38 1.64 -6.16 5.88
CA LEU A 38 0.31 -6.02 6.49
C LEU A 38 -0.66 -7.08 5.97
N LEU A 39 -0.59 -7.41 4.68
CA LEU A 39 -1.43 -8.45 4.07
C LEU A 39 -0.98 -9.85 4.47
N ALA A 40 0.30 -10.08 4.74
CA ALA A 40 0.77 -11.35 5.31
C ALA A 40 0.32 -11.55 6.76
N ALA A 41 0.09 -10.45 7.49
CA ALA A 41 -0.31 -10.47 8.90
C ALA A 41 -1.84 -10.59 9.11
N GLN A 42 -2.66 -10.32 8.08
CA GLN A 42 -4.11 -10.32 8.17
C GLN A 42 -4.73 -11.26 7.14
N PRO A 43 -5.75 -12.06 7.50
CA PRO A 43 -6.47 -12.86 6.53
C PRO A 43 -7.21 -11.91 5.56
N LEU A 44 -6.81 -11.93 4.30
CA LEU A 44 -7.56 -11.27 3.24
C LEU A 44 -8.95 -11.92 3.09
N PRO A 45 -9.99 -11.14 2.76
CA PRO A 45 -11.31 -11.69 2.48
C PRO A 45 -11.23 -12.75 1.37
N SER A 46 -11.83 -13.91 1.61
CA SER A 46 -11.75 -15.08 0.73
C SER A 46 -12.38 -14.85 -0.65
N GLN A 47 -13.25 -13.85 -0.78
CA GLN A 47 -13.93 -13.49 -2.03
C GLN A 47 -13.09 -12.56 -2.91
N GLY A 48 -11.87 -12.21 -2.49
CA GLY A 48 -11.08 -11.17 -3.13
C GLY A 48 -11.64 -9.77 -2.84
N PHE A 49 -10.87 -8.76 -3.21
CA PHE A 49 -11.28 -7.36 -3.10
C PHE A 49 -11.30 -6.76 -4.51
N HIS A 50 -12.44 -6.19 -4.90
CA HIS A 50 -12.58 -5.46 -6.16
C HIS A 50 -13.09 -4.06 -5.84
N ALA A 51 -12.22 -3.07 -5.98
CA ALA A 51 -12.61 -1.67 -5.92
C ALA A 51 -12.09 -0.96 -7.17
N GLU A 52 -13.01 -0.39 -7.94
CA GLU A 52 -12.69 0.45 -9.10
C GLU A 52 -12.00 1.74 -8.65
N ALA A 53 -12.27 2.21 -7.43
CA ALA A 53 -11.62 3.37 -6.84
C ALA A 53 -11.53 3.24 -5.31
N LEU A 54 -10.31 3.36 -4.76
CA LEU A 54 -10.09 3.47 -3.33
C LEU A 54 -9.89 4.94 -2.95
N GLN A 55 -10.90 5.55 -2.35
CA GLN A 55 -10.76 6.91 -1.84
C GLN A 55 -10.06 6.91 -0.47
N ILE A 56 -8.93 7.61 -0.38
CA ILE A 56 -8.16 7.77 0.87
C ILE A 56 -8.25 9.25 1.33
N PRO A 57 -9.41 9.71 1.84
CA PRO A 57 -9.64 11.12 2.17
C PRO A 57 -8.72 11.65 3.28
N ARG A 58 -8.13 10.74 4.07
CA ARG A 58 -7.21 11.08 5.18
C ARG A 58 -5.75 11.20 4.75
N PHE A 59 -5.42 10.94 3.48
CA PHE A 59 -4.05 11.06 3.02
C PHE A 59 -3.68 12.53 2.80
N ARG A 60 -3.01 13.11 3.80
CA ARG A 60 -2.34 14.41 3.67
C ARG A 60 -0.84 14.19 3.67
N ARG A 61 -0.15 14.74 2.67
CA ARG A 61 1.31 14.81 2.65
C ARG A 61 1.76 15.78 3.74
N GLN A 62 2.77 15.38 4.51
CA GLN A 62 3.45 16.31 5.41
C GLN A 62 4.66 16.93 4.67
N PRO A 63 4.81 18.27 4.67
CA PRO A 63 5.98 18.91 4.09
C PRO A 63 7.28 18.39 4.71
N GLY A 64 8.30 18.13 3.89
CA GLY A 64 9.58 17.59 4.35
C GLY A 64 9.56 16.11 4.78
N GLU A 65 8.42 15.43 4.70
CA GLU A 65 8.33 14.01 5.03
C GLU A 65 9.17 13.17 4.07
N ARG A 66 9.91 12.22 4.64
CA ARG A 66 10.69 11.26 3.85
C ARG A 66 9.76 10.41 2.99
N PRO A 67 10.07 10.17 1.71
CA PRO A 67 9.22 9.38 0.81
C PRO A 67 8.85 8.00 1.37
N GLU A 68 9.76 7.35 2.10
CA GLU A 68 9.50 6.03 2.68
C GLU A 68 8.51 6.08 3.86
N LEU A 69 8.42 7.18 4.59
CA LEU A 69 7.41 7.35 5.63
C LEU A 69 6.04 7.55 5.01
N THR A 70 5.96 8.37 3.96
CA THR A 70 4.74 8.55 3.18
C THR A 70 4.25 7.22 2.60
N GLY A 71 5.14 6.43 1.99
CA GLY A 71 4.79 5.11 1.43
C GLY A 71 4.24 4.14 2.48
N ARG A 72 4.88 4.08 3.65
CA ARG A 72 4.41 3.24 4.77
C ARG A 72 3.04 3.68 5.31
N ARG A 73 2.82 4.98 5.46
CA ARG A 73 1.52 5.50 5.94
C ARG A 73 0.41 5.22 4.93
N LEU A 74 0.70 5.38 3.63
CA LEU A 74 -0.25 5.04 2.57
C LEU A 74 -0.61 3.56 2.60
N ALA A 75 0.37 2.65 2.76
CA ALA A 75 0.13 1.21 2.86
C ALA A 75 -0.81 0.84 4.01
N ARG A 76 -0.65 1.47 5.18
CA ARG A 76 -1.51 1.26 6.34
C ARG A 76 -2.96 1.69 6.08
N LEU A 77 -3.13 2.89 5.51
CA LEU A 77 -4.47 3.40 5.17
C LEU A 77 -5.18 2.50 4.15
N ILE A 78 -4.45 1.92 3.21
CA ILE A 78 -5.02 0.97 2.24
C ILE A 78 -5.36 -0.35 2.93
N ALA A 79 -4.45 -0.90 3.74
CA ALA A 79 -4.70 -2.14 4.46
C ALA A 79 -5.93 -2.05 5.40
N GLU A 80 -6.14 -0.90 6.06
CA GLU A 80 -7.36 -0.63 6.83
C GLU A 80 -8.61 -0.78 5.97
N ARG A 81 -8.62 -0.23 4.75
CA ARG A 81 -9.76 -0.33 3.81
C ARG A 81 -9.96 -1.70 3.17
N LEU A 82 -8.94 -2.56 3.20
CA LEU A 82 -9.03 -3.92 2.69
C LEU A 82 -9.51 -4.92 3.74
N GLY A 83 -9.42 -4.55 5.03
CA GLY A 83 -9.86 -5.36 6.17
C GLY A 83 -11.29 -5.07 6.65
N ASP A 84 -11.84 -3.91 6.29
CA ASP A 84 -13.26 -3.56 6.45
C ASP A 84 -14.12 -4.19 5.34
#